data_AF-A0A8S2X862-F1
#
_entry.id   AF-A0A8S2X862-F1
#
_cell.length_a   1.000
_cell.length_b   1.000
_cell.length_c   1.000
_cell.angle_alpha   90.00
_cell.angle_beta   90.00
_cell.angle_gamma   90.00
#
_symmetry.space_group_name_H-M   'P 1'
#
loop_
_entity.id
_entity.type
_entity.pdbx_description
1 polymer ?
#
loop_
_entity_poly.entity_id
_entity_poly.type
_entity_poly.pdbx_seq_one_letter_code
_entity_poly.pdbx_strand_id
1 'polypeptide(L)' 'IIQFAYCLLVGTFPFNSFLSGFISTVGCFILAASLRIQLNKANQSTFNVTPERAFADFVFAHIILHL' A
#
# COMPACT_ATOMS: atom_id res chain seq x y z
N ILE A 1 -11.80 0.24 4.90
CA ILE A 1 -12.90 0.59 5.84
C ILE A 1 -14.05 -0.41 5.73
N ILE A 2 -14.63 -0.62 4.55
CA ILE A 2 -15.77 -1.56 4.37
C ILE A 2 -15.46 -2.98 4.87
N GLN A 3 -14.28 -3.51 4.54
CA GLN A 3 -13.86 -4.85 4.97
C GLN A 3 -13.73 -4.97 6.50
N PHE A 4 -13.25 -3.91 7.15
CA PHE A 4 -13.17 -3.83 8.61
C PHE A 4 -14.56 -3.78 9.25
N ALA A 5 -15.47 -2.98 8.69
CA ALA A 5 -16.86 -2.94 9.14
C ALA A 5 -17.57 -4.29 8.97
N TYR A 6 -17.34 -4.99 7.85
CA TYR A 6 -17.87 -6.34 7.61
C TYR A 6 -17.38 -7.35 8.67
N CYS A 7 -16.09 -7.32 9.00
CA CYS A 7 -15.49 -8.18 10.03
C CYS A 7 -16.11 -7.93 11.42
N LEU A 8 -16.38 -6.67 11.76
CA LEU A 8 -17.04 -6.30 13.01
C LEU A 8 -18.52 -6.75 13.08
N LEU A 9 -19.23 -6.74 11.95
CA LEU A 9 -20.67 -7.02 11.90
C LEU A 9 -21.01 -8.50 11.72
N VAL A 10 -20.27 -9.21 10.87
CA VAL A 10 -20.54 -10.61 10.46
C VAL A 10 -19.62 -11.59 11.19
N GLY A 11 -18.55 -11.10 11.80
CA GLY A 11 -17.55 -11.89 12.50
C GLY A 11 -16.30 -12.16 11.66
N THR A 12 -15.38 -12.91 12.26
CA THR A 12 -14.00 -13.05 11.78
C THR A 12 -13.75 -14.30 10.95
N PHE A 13 -14.74 -15.17 10.70
CA PHE A 13 -14.51 -16.43 9.95
C PHE A 13 -14.77 -16.24 8.44
N PRO A 14 -13.81 -16.55 7.55
CA PRO A 14 -12.43 -16.99 7.79
C PRO A 14 -11.44 -15.82 8.04
N PHE A 15 -10.67 -15.92 9.12
CA PHE A 15 -9.84 -14.80 9.62
C PHE A 15 -8.66 -14.49 8.70
N ASN A 16 -8.05 -15.52 8.12
CA ASN A 16 -6.91 -15.36 7.21
C ASN A 16 -7.29 -14.61 5.93
N SER A 17 -8.50 -14.85 5.40
CA SER A 17 -8.98 -14.12 4.22
C SER A 17 -9.28 -12.66 4.53
N PHE A 18 -9.85 -12.37 5.70
CA PHE A 18 -10.02 -11.00 6.17
C PHE A 18 -8.66 -10.31 6.34
N LEU A 19 -7.72 -10.95 7.02
CA LEU A 19 -6.39 -10.40 7.28
C LEU A 19 -5.65 -10.15 5.97
N SER A 20 -5.64 -11.10 5.04
CA SER A 20 -5.01 -10.96 3.71
C SER A 20 -5.57 -9.76 2.95
N GLY A 21 -6.89 -9.64 2.85
CA GLY A 21 -7.52 -8.52 2.15
C GLY A 21 -7.31 -7.17 2.86
N PHE A 22 -7.28 -7.17 4.19
CA PHE A 22 -7.10 -5.95 4.97
C PHE A 22 -5.67 -5.44 4.83
N ILE A 23 -4.69 -6.33 4.98
CA ILE A 23 -3.27 -6.02 4.82
C ILE A 23 -2.94 -5.62 3.38
N SER A 24 -3.54 -6.25 2.37
CA SER A 24 -3.40 -5.82 0.97
C SER A 24 -3.88 -4.37 0.79
N THR A 25 -5.06 -4.02 1.34
CA THR A 25 -5.59 -2.65 1.25
C THR A 25 -4.69 -1.63 1.94
N VAL A 26 -4.19 -1.97 3.13
CA VAL A 26 -3.27 -1.11 3.91
C VAL A 26 -1.92 -0.97 3.20
N GLY A 27 -1.36 -2.06 2.69
CA GLY A 27 -0.10 -2.08 1.96
C GLY A 27 -0.16 -1.22 0.69
N CYS A 28 -1.23 -1.33 -0.10
CA CYS A 28 -1.45 -0.48 -1.27
C CYS A 28 -1.49 1.01 -0.91
N PHE A 29 -2.16 1.37 0.18
CA PHE A 29 -2.22 2.75 0.67
C PHE A 29 -0.83 3.27 1.05
N ILE A 30 -0.05 2.47 1.79
CA ILE A 30 1.31 2.85 2.22
C ILE A 30 2.22 3.04 1.01
N LEU A 31 2.19 2.11 0.04
CA LEU A 31 3.00 2.21 -1.17
C LEU A 31 2.64 3.45 -2.00
N ALA A 32 1.34 3.75 -2.14
CA ALA A 32 0.88 4.94 -2.86
C ALA A 32 1.27 6.24 -2.15
N ALA A 33 1.18 6.29 -0.82
CA ALA A 33 1.62 7.43 -0.02
C ALA A 33 3.15 7.65 -0.16
N SER A 34 3.94 6.58 -0.08
CA SER A 34 5.39 6.62 -0.27
C SER A 34 5.78 7.10 -1.68
N LEU A 35 5.09 6.64 -2.72
CA LEU A 35 5.30 7.12 -4.09
C LEU A 35 4.97 8.61 -4.19
N ARG A 36 3.84 9.06 -3.63
CA ARG A 36 3.45 10.48 -3.63
C ARG A 36 4.48 11.37 -2.95
N ILE A 37 5.04 10.93 -1.82
CA ILE A 37 6.05 11.69 -1.07
C ILE A 37 7.34 11.83 -1.89
N GLN A 38 7.76 10.76 -2.58
CA GLN A 38 8.96 10.74 -3.42
C GLN A 38 8.81 11.58 -4.70
N LEU A 39 7.61 11.60 -5.30
CA LEU A 39 7.34 12.39 -6.51
C LEU A 39 7.06 13.87 -6.23
N ASN A 40 6.86 14.26 -4.97
CA ASN A 40 6.59 15.63 -4.61
C ASN A 40 7.83 16.52 -4.81
N LYS A 41 7.71 17.55 -5.67
CA LYS A 41 8.79 18.51 -5.96
C LYS A 41 9.33 19.21 -4.71
N ALA A 42 8.47 19.46 -3.71
CA ALA A 42 8.89 20.07 -2.44
C ALA A 42 9.84 19.19 -1.62
N ASN A 43 9.84 17.87 -1.85
CA ASN A 43 10.67 16.91 -1.12
C ASN A 43 11.92 16.49 -1.90
N GLN A 44 12.19 17.09 -3.07
CA GLN A 44 13.33 16.71 -3.92
C GLN A 44 14.69 16.92 -3.27
N SER A 45 14.81 17.87 -2.34
CA SER A 45 16.04 18.07 -1.56
C SER A 45 16.33 16.91 -0.60
N THR A 46 15.31 16.14 -0.21
CA THR A 46 15.41 15.02 0.73
C THR A 46 15.54 13.68 -0.01
N PHE A 47 14.88 13.54 -1.16
CA PHE A 47 14.88 12.31 -1.95
C PHE A 47 15.57 12.54 -3.29
N ASN A 48 16.82 12.05 -3.42
CA ASN A 48 17.55 12.06 -4.68
C ASN A 48 17.19 10.84 -5.55
N VAL A 49 15.90 10.68 -5.84
CA VAL A 49 15.36 9.54 -6.60
C VAL A 49 14.67 10.07 -7.85
N THR A 50 14.99 9.50 -9.01
CA THR A 50 14.30 9.87 -10.26
C THR A 50 12.87 9.33 -10.25
N PRO A 51 11.91 10.01 -10.89
CA PRO A 51 10.52 9.58 -10.91
C PRO A 51 10.34 8.18 -11.53
N GLU A 52 11.17 7.82 -12.52
CA GLU A 52 11.18 6.50 -13.13
C GLU A 52 11.61 5.42 -12.13
N ARG A 53 12.61 5.70 -11.29
CA ARG A 53 13.07 4.78 -10.26
C ARG A 53 12.04 4.63 -9.14
N ALA A 54 11.47 5.73 -8.66
CA ALA A 54 10.41 5.68 -7.65
C ALA A 54 9.20 4.87 -8.13
N PHE A 55 8.85 4.97 -9.41
CA PHE A 55 7.80 4.16 -10.01
C PHE A 55 8.18 2.67 -10.11
N ALA A 56 9.42 2.35 -10.53
CA ALA A 56 9.89 0.98 -10.58
C ALA A 56 9.90 0.30 -9.20
N ASP A 57 10.36 1.02 -8.16
CA ASP A 57 10.35 0.55 -6.78
C ASP A 57 8.91 0.34 -6.28
N PHE A 58 7.98 1.22 -6.65
CA PHE A 58 6.55 1.05 -6.36
C PHE A 58 5.97 -0.21 -7.00
N VAL A 59 6.22 -0.45 -8.29
CA VAL A 59 5.72 -1.62 -9.01
C VAL A 59 6.29 -2.91 -8.43
N PHE A 60 7.60 -2.95 -8.16
CA PHE A 60 8.24 -4.10 -7.56
C PHE A 60 7.66 -4.44 -6.18
N ALA A 61 7.52 -3.46 -5.30
CA ALA A 61 6.91 -3.64 -3.98
C ALA A 61 5.44 -4.05 -4.09
N HIS A 62 4.70 -3.52 -5.06
CA HIS A 62 3.30 -3.85 -5.28
C HIS A 62 3.11 -5.30 -5.77
N ILE A 63 4.03 -5.82 -6.58
CA ILE A 63 4.03 -7.23 -7.00
C ILE A 63 4.30 -8.13 -5.81
N ILE A 64 5.31 -7.81 -4.99
CA ILE A 64 5.64 -8.60 -3.79
C ILE A 64 4.47 -8.64 -2.81
N LEU A 65 3.75 -7.52 -2.64
CA LEU A 65 2.59 -7.44 -1.75
C LEU A 65 1.43 -8.35 -2.18
N HIS A 66 1.29 -8.62 -3.48
CA HIS A 66 0.17 -9.40 -4.04
C HIS A 66 0.53 -10.85 -4.38
N LEU A 67 1.78 -11.25 -4.16
CA LEU A 67 2.23 -12.64 -4.31
C LEU A 67 1.78 -13.50 -3.12
#